data_AF-A0A3E1EDA4-F1
#
_entry.id   AF-A0A3E1EDA4-F1
#
_cell.length_a   1.000
_cell.length_b   1.000
_cell.length_c   1.000
_cell.angle_alpha   90.00
_cell.angle_beta   90.00
_cell.angle_gamma   90.00
#
_symmetry.space_group_name_H-M   'P 1'
#
loop_
_entity.id
_entity.type
_entity.pdbx_description
1 polymer ?
#
loop_
_entity_poly.entity_id
_entity_poly.type
_entity_poly.pdbx_seq_one_letter_code
_entity_poly.pdbx_strand_id
1 'polypeptide(L)'
;MRGKFLLACNLLGFAVFAFFAWLQREDDNPEIYTNPSLIDVWAWIAFYGLISLLFLLAVTRRFPWPLFALALVFSLFELATTGPGLIQNLSGGGFTMTKKAMNPSHGEVEQSREFFGALIALAATGFLWWQRGTRRGPSV
;
A
#
# COMPACT_ATOMS: atom_id res chain seq x y z
N MET A 1 -5.84 -15.47 23.95
CA MET A 1 -4.73 -15.48 22.97
C MET A 1 -5.02 -14.60 21.74
N ARG A 2 -6.19 -14.71 21.11
CA ARG A 2 -6.60 -13.90 19.94
C ARG A 2 -6.40 -12.38 20.06
N GLY A 3 -6.69 -11.78 21.23
CA GLY A 3 -6.51 -10.34 21.44
C GLY A 3 -5.06 -9.86 21.38
N LYS A 4 -4.12 -10.59 21.99
CA LYS A 4 -2.68 -10.29 21.96
C LYS A 4 -2.10 -10.48 20.55
N PHE A 5 -2.57 -11.51 19.84
CA PHE A 5 -2.20 -11.76 18.45
C PHE A 5 -2.62 -10.59 17.52
N LEU A 6 -3.89 -10.17 17.56
CA LEU A 6 -4.34 -9.03 16.73
C LEU A 6 -3.62 -7.73 17.08
N LEU A 7 -3.26 -7.51 18.35
CA LEU A 7 -2.43 -6.38 18.74
C LEU A 7 -1.05 -6.43 18.07
N ALA A 8 -0.38 -7.58 18.11
CA ALA A 8 0.91 -7.78 17.46
C ALA A 8 0.81 -7.57 15.94
N CYS A 9 -0.21 -8.13 15.28
CA CYS A 9 -0.46 -7.89 13.85
C CYS A 9 -0.68 -6.41 13.55
N ASN A 10 -1.44 -5.69 14.38
CA ASN A 10 -1.66 -4.27 14.17
C ASN A 10 -0.38 -3.44 14.32
N LEU A 11 0.43 -3.71 15.34
CA LEU A 11 1.69 -3.00 15.56
C LEU A 11 2.70 -3.30 14.44
N LEU A 12 2.75 -4.55 13.98
CA LEU A 12 3.56 -4.93 12.83
C LEU A 12 3.09 -4.22 11.56
N GLY A 13 1.78 -4.23 11.28
CA GLY A 13 1.19 -3.53 10.13
C GLY A 13 1.49 -2.04 10.17
N PHE A 14 1.33 -1.39 11.33
CA PHE A 14 1.70 0.01 11.54
C PHE A 14 3.17 0.27 11.17
N ALA A 15 4.09 -0.54 11.70
CA ALA A 15 5.52 -0.38 11.47
C ALA A 15 5.92 -0.63 10.00
N VAL A 16 5.38 -1.68 9.37
CA VAL A 16 5.66 -2.02 7.97
C VAL A 16 5.18 -0.92 7.03
N PHE A 17 3.96 -0.43 7.19
CA PHE A 17 3.43 0.62 6.32
C PHE A 17 4.06 1.99 6.60
N ALA A 18 4.45 2.28 7.84
CA ALA A 18 5.25 3.46 8.14
C ALA A 18 6.62 3.39 7.45
N PHE A 19 7.24 2.21 7.44
CA PHE A 19 8.50 1.98 6.74
C PHE A 19 8.34 2.11 5.22
N PHE A 20 7.27 1.56 4.62
CA PHE A 20 6.98 1.76 3.20
C PHE A 20 6.79 3.23 2.85
N ALA A 21 6.01 3.98 3.64
CA ALA A 21 5.87 5.43 3.45
C ALA A 21 7.22 6.16 3.54
N TRP A 22 8.10 5.74 4.46
CA TRP A 22 9.43 6.34 4.59
C TRP A 22 10.33 6.07 3.38
N LEU A 23 10.26 4.86 2.80
CA LEU A 23 11.02 4.47 1.61
C LEU A 23 10.62 5.25 0.35
N GLN A 24 9.38 5.72 0.25
CA GLN A 24 8.92 6.50 -0.89
C GLN A 24 9.69 7.81 -1.10
N ARG A 25 10.40 8.30 -0.07
CA ARG A 25 11.29 9.48 -0.21
C ARG A 25 12.51 9.21 -1.10
N GLU A 26 12.82 7.95 -1.40
CA GLU A 26 13.87 7.61 -2.36
C GLU A 26 13.35 7.63 -3.80
N ASP A 27 12.03 7.71 -4.01
CA ASP A 27 11.42 7.73 -5.34
C ASP A 27 11.51 9.13 -6.00
N ASP A 28 12.11 10.12 -5.31
CA ASP A 28 12.55 11.40 -5.89
C ASP A 28 14.04 11.42 -6.29
N ASN A 29 14.76 10.32 -6.11
CA ASN A 29 16.21 10.26 -6.32
C ASN A 29 16.56 10.31 -7.82
N PRO A 30 17.25 11.37 -8.30
CA PRO A 30 17.57 11.54 -9.71
C PRO A 30 18.64 10.55 -10.21
N GLU A 31 19.34 9.84 -9.32
CA GLU A 31 20.27 8.77 -9.69
C GLU A 31 19.54 7.48 -10.09
N ILE A 32 18.28 7.32 -9.66
CA ILE A 32 17.46 6.13 -9.88
C ILE A 32 16.37 6.41 -10.93
N TYR A 33 15.73 7.57 -10.83
CA TYR A 33 14.56 7.96 -11.62
C TYR A 33 14.88 9.06 -12.64
N THR A 34 14.39 8.88 -13.87
CA THR A 34 14.45 9.93 -14.90
C THR A 34 13.21 10.82 -14.79
N ASN A 35 13.37 12.10 -14.42
CA ASN A 35 12.29 13.08 -14.18
C ASN A 35 11.25 12.62 -13.12
N PRO A 36 11.66 12.46 -11.85
CA PRO A 36 10.76 12.03 -10.79
C PRO A 36 9.62 13.03 -10.56
N SER A 37 8.42 12.52 -10.29
CA SER A 37 7.25 13.31 -9.96
C SER A 37 7.10 13.45 -8.45
N LEU A 38 7.36 14.64 -7.91
CA LEU A 38 7.18 14.90 -6.48
C LEU A 38 5.74 14.68 -6.01
N ILE A 39 4.76 14.93 -6.89
CA ILE A 39 3.34 14.73 -6.56
C ILE A 39 3.07 13.25 -6.31
N ASP A 40 3.67 12.39 -7.12
CA ASP A 40 3.50 10.94 -7.05
C ASP A 40 4.14 10.38 -5.76
N VAL A 41 5.37 10.80 -5.47
CA VAL A 41 6.07 10.49 -4.21
C VAL A 41 5.21 10.85 -3.00
N TRP A 42 4.68 12.08 -2.94
CA TRP A 42 3.83 12.50 -1.83
C TRP A 42 2.50 11.75 -1.77
N ALA A 43 1.91 11.37 -2.90
CA ALA A 43 0.70 10.56 -2.95
C ALA A 43 0.94 9.18 -2.33
N TRP A 44 2.03 8.51 -2.67
CA TRP A 44 2.38 7.21 -2.10
C TRP A 44 2.79 7.28 -0.62
N ILE A 45 3.52 8.33 -0.20
CA ILE A 45 3.78 8.61 1.23
C ILE A 45 2.46 8.74 1.99
N ALA A 46 1.52 9.54 1.48
CA ALA A 46 0.22 9.76 2.10
C ALA A 46 -0.62 8.48 2.12
N PHE A 47 -0.58 7.69 1.04
CA PHE A 47 -1.34 6.45 0.93
C PHE A 47 -0.84 5.39 1.90
N TYR A 48 0.45 5.08 1.93
CA TYR A 48 1.01 4.15 2.92
C TYR A 48 0.89 4.69 4.35
N GLY A 49 1.05 6.00 4.54
CA GLY A 49 0.81 6.68 5.82
C GLY A 49 -0.63 6.52 6.31
N LEU A 50 -1.61 6.59 5.42
CA LEU A 50 -3.02 6.31 5.74
C LEU A 50 -3.20 4.88 6.22
N ILE A 51 -2.64 3.87 5.53
CA ILE A 51 -2.75 2.47 5.97
C ILE A 51 -2.08 2.26 7.33
N SER A 52 -0.90 2.85 7.55
CA SER A 52 -0.23 2.85 8.85
C SER A 52 -1.11 3.45 9.95
N LEU A 53 -1.74 4.59 9.69
CA LEU A 53 -2.70 5.22 10.62
C LEU A 53 -3.89 4.31 10.92
N LEU A 54 -4.45 3.61 9.92
CA LEU A 54 -5.56 2.68 10.13
C LEU A 54 -5.17 1.54 11.08
N PHE A 55 -3.96 1.00 10.97
CA PHE A 55 -3.44 0.01 11.91
C PHE A 55 -3.31 0.56 13.33
N LEU A 56 -2.80 1.78 13.49
CA LEU A 56 -2.68 2.45 14.78
C LEU A 56 -4.07 2.71 15.42
N LEU A 57 -5.03 3.16 14.62
CA LEU A 57 -6.43 3.32 15.06
C LEU A 57 -7.04 1.99 15.49
N ALA A 58 -6.71 0.88 14.81
CA ALA A 58 -7.19 -0.45 15.18
C ALA A 58 -6.61 -0.96 16.51
N VAL A 59 -5.44 -0.46 16.96
CA VAL A 59 -4.92 -0.67 18.33
C VAL A 59 -5.83 -0.01 19.36
N THR A 60 -6.23 1.23 19.11
CA THR A 60 -7.18 1.98 19.98
C THR A 60 -8.66 1.63 19.73
N ARG A 61 -8.91 0.62 18.88
CA ARG A 61 -10.25 0.12 18.50
C ARG A 61 -11.14 1.14 17.79
N ARG A 62 -10.55 2.13 17.14
CA ARG A 62 -11.26 3.14 16.33
C ARG A 62 -11.33 2.71 14.88
N PHE A 63 -12.52 2.79 14.28
CA PHE A 63 -12.77 2.40 12.89
C PHE A 63 -13.57 3.50 12.15
N PRO A 64 -12.97 4.67 11.90
CA PRO A 64 -13.63 5.75 11.17
C PRO A 64 -13.85 5.34 9.72
N TRP A 65 -15.09 4.98 9.38
CA TRP A 65 -15.44 4.44 8.07
C TRP A 65 -14.99 5.29 6.87
N PRO A 66 -14.93 6.64 6.92
CA PRO A 66 -14.47 7.43 5.76
C PRO A 66 -13.01 7.15 5.41
N LEU A 67 -12.14 6.93 6.41
CA LEU A 67 -10.72 6.63 6.16
C LEU A 67 -10.54 5.25 5.53
N PHE A 68 -11.37 4.28 5.90
CA PHE A 68 -11.39 2.96 5.28
C PHE A 68 -11.92 3.00 3.84
N ALA A 69 -12.97 3.79 3.59
CA ALA A 69 -13.49 4.00 2.25
C ALA A 69 -12.45 4.69 1.36
N LEU A 70 -11.76 5.69 1.88
CA LEU A 70 -10.66 6.37 1.19
C LEU A 70 -9.54 5.39 0.83
N ALA A 71 -9.06 4.60 1.80
CA ALA A 71 -8.03 3.59 1.56
C ALA A 71 -8.46 2.55 0.51
N LEU A 72 -9.71 2.09 0.56
CA LEU A 72 -10.27 1.16 -0.42
C LEU A 72 -10.30 1.76 -1.83
N VAL A 73 -10.84 2.98 -1.96
CA VAL A 73 -10.95 3.66 -3.27
C VAL A 73 -9.56 3.90 -3.87
N PHE A 74 -8.61 4.42 -3.09
CA PHE A 74 -7.24 4.61 -3.56
C PHE A 74 -6.59 3.28 -3.97
N SER A 75 -6.73 2.22 -3.17
CA SER A 75 -6.17 0.92 -3.53
C SER A 75 -6.74 0.39 -4.85
N LEU A 76 -8.06 0.51 -5.07
CA LEU A 76 -8.70 0.05 -6.30
C LEU A 76 -8.33 0.92 -7.50
N PHE A 77 -8.22 2.23 -7.29
CA PHE A 77 -7.77 3.17 -8.32
C PHE A 77 -6.35 2.80 -8.77
N GLU A 78 -5.40 2.67 -7.84
CA GLU A 78 -4.01 2.32 -8.16
C GLU A 78 -3.90 0.96 -8.85
N LEU A 79 -4.63 -0.06 -8.38
CA LEU A 79 -4.65 -1.36 -9.05
C LEU A 79 -5.15 -1.27 -10.50
N ALA A 80 -6.14 -0.41 -10.76
CA ALA A 80 -6.68 -0.24 -12.11
C ALA A 80 -5.74 0.55 -13.03
N THR A 81 -5.05 1.57 -12.51
CA THR A 81 -4.14 2.43 -13.29
C THR A 81 -2.81 1.74 -13.59
N THR A 82 -2.31 0.93 -12.66
CA THR A 82 -0.98 0.29 -12.74
C THR A 82 -1.03 -1.15 -13.28
N GLY A 83 -2.24 -1.74 -13.33
CA GLY A 83 -2.47 -3.08 -13.87
C GLY A 83 -1.98 -3.31 -15.30
N PRO A 84 -2.16 -2.37 -16.24
CA PRO A 84 -1.60 -2.49 -17.60
C PRO A 84 -0.08 -2.67 -17.61
N GLY A 85 0.65 -1.92 -16.77
CA GLY A 85 2.09 -2.06 -16.64
C GLY A 85 2.51 -3.41 -16.08
N LEU A 86 1.77 -3.95 -15.11
CA LEU A 86 2.00 -5.33 -14.65
C LEU A 86 1.84 -6.35 -15.79
N ILE A 87 0.80 -6.23 -16.61
CA ILE A 87 0.57 -7.14 -17.75
C ILE A 87 1.72 -7.03 -18.77
N GLN A 88 2.19 -5.81 -19.04
CA GLN A 88 3.31 -5.58 -19.93
C GLN A 88 4.61 -6.21 -19.40
N ASN A 89 4.89 -6.06 -18.10
CA ASN A 89 6.06 -6.66 -17.46
C ASN A 89 6.02 -8.19 -17.48
N LEU A 90 4.85 -8.79 -17.24
CA LEU A 90 4.65 -10.24 -17.30
C LEU A 90 4.78 -10.81 -18.72
N SER A 91 4.37 -10.04 -19.73
CA SER A 91 4.41 -10.46 -21.14
C SER A 91 5.76 -10.19 -21.83
N GLY A 92 6.62 -9.35 -21.25
CA GLY A 92 7.91 -8.92 -21.81
C GLY A 92 9.04 -9.95 -21.82
N GLY A 93 8.77 -11.24 -21.57
CA GLY A 93 9.76 -12.33 -21.65
C GLY A 93 10.68 -12.48 -20.43
N GLY A 94 10.49 -11.69 -19.37
CA GLY A 94 11.21 -11.80 -18.11
C GLY A 94 10.71 -10.79 -17.08
N PHE A 95 9.79 -11.23 -16.21
CA PHE A 95 9.24 -10.40 -15.15
C PHE A 95 10.34 -9.90 -14.21
N THR A 96 10.38 -8.58 -13.97
CA THR A 96 11.28 -7.99 -12.98
C THR A 96 10.60 -6.89 -12.20
N MET A 97 10.88 -6.85 -10.90
CA MET A 97 10.43 -5.80 -9.98
C MET A 97 11.58 -4.90 -9.53
N THR A 98 12.78 -5.15 -10.06
CA THR A 98 14.02 -4.50 -9.65
C THR A 98 14.82 -4.12 -10.88
N LYS A 99 15.19 -2.85 -11.03
CA LYS A 99 16.14 -2.39 -12.04
C LYS A 99 17.16 -1.46 -11.39
N LYS A 100 18.36 -1.43 -11.99
CA LYS A 100 19.50 -0.61 -11.54
C LYS A 100 19.34 0.88 -11.89
N ALA A 101 18.51 1.19 -12.89
CA ALA A 101 18.09 2.53 -13.29
C ALA A 101 16.72 2.44 -13.98
N MET A 102 15.82 3.38 -13.70
CA MET A 102 14.51 3.45 -14.34
C MET A 102 14.58 4.31 -15.58
N ASN A 103 14.63 3.62 -16.72
CA ASN A 103 14.54 4.23 -18.04
C ASN A 103 13.06 4.54 -18.36
N PRO A 104 12.72 5.74 -18.86
CA PRO A 104 11.37 6.09 -19.33
C PRO A 104 10.78 5.12 -20.36
N SER A 105 11.63 4.42 -21.12
CA SER A 105 11.20 3.39 -22.07
C SER A 105 10.71 2.09 -21.40
N HIS A 106 10.81 1.99 -20.07
CA HIS A 106 10.54 0.79 -19.29
C HIS A 106 9.68 1.05 -18.03
N GLY A 107 8.58 1.78 -18.19
CA GLY A 107 7.65 2.13 -17.09
C GLY A 107 6.88 0.94 -16.49
N GLU A 108 6.91 -0.23 -17.14
CA GLU A 108 6.18 -1.43 -16.71
C GLU A 108 6.65 -1.97 -15.34
N VAL A 109 7.93 -1.77 -15.01
CA VAL A 109 8.50 -2.24 -13.75
C VAL A 109 8.01 -1.41 -12.58
N GLU A 110 7.93 -0.09 -12.76
CA GLU A 110 7.43 0.77 -11.68
C GLU A 110 5.94 0.56 -11.45
N GLN A 111 5.16 0.52 -12.52
CA GLN A 111 3.74 0.20 -12.42
C GLN A 111 3.51 -1.19 -11.78
N SER A 112 4.41 -2.15 -11.99
CA SER A 112 4.32 -3.43 -11.28
C SER A 112 4.56 -3.26 -9.77
N ARG A 113 5.57 -2.48 -9.35
CA ARG A 113 5.83 -2.16 -7.93
C ARG A 113 4.63 -1.46 -7.28
N GLU A 114 4.10 -0.44 -7.94
CA GLU A 114 2.93 0.29 -7.52
C GLU A 114 1.70 -0.63 -7.41
N PHE A 115 1.46 -1.48 -8.41
CA PHE A 115 0.36 -2.46 -8.39
C PHE A 115 0.43 -3.38 -7.17
N PHE A 116 1.59 -3.98 -6.91
CA PHE A 116 1.75 -4.87 -5.76
C PHE A 116 1.69 -4.11 -4.43
N GLY A 117 2.18 -2.87 -4.40
CA GLY A 117 2.02 -1.96 -3.27
C GLY A 117 0.55 -1.71 -2.93
N ALA A 118 -0.24 -1.35 -3.93
CA ALA A 118 -1.68 -1.15 -3.82
C ALA A 118 -2.42 -2.45 -3.45
N LEU A 119 -2.00 -3.60 -3.98
CA LEU A 119 -2.57 -4.91 -3.64
C LEU A 119 -2.38 -5.24 -2.15
N ILE A 120 -1.18 -5.00 -1.61
CA ILE A 120 -0.88 -5.24 -0.20
C ILE A 120 -1.64 -4.24 0.68
N ALA A 121 -1.77 -2.98 0.27
CA ALA A 121 -2.59 -1.98 0.95
C ALA A 121 -4.09 -2.36 0.97
N LEU A 122 -4.61 -2.90 -0.13
CA LEU A 122 -5.98 -3.41 -0.22
C LEU A 122 -6.19 -4.59 0.74
N ALA A 123 -5.27 -5.56 0.73
CA ALA A 123 -5.31 -6.71 1.61
C ALA A 123 -5.26 -6.30 3.09
N ALA A 124 -4.40 -5.34 3.45
CA ALA A 124 -4.32 -4.77 4.80
C ALA A 124 -5.63 -4.08 5.21
N THR A 125 -6.21 -3.29 4.31
CA THR A 125 -7.52 -2.63 4.54
C THR A 125 -8.62 -3.66 4.75
N GLY A 126 -8.65 -4.71 3.94
CA GLY A 126 -9.59 -5.84 4.08
C GLY A 126 -9.41 -6.60 5.39
N PHE A 127 -8.17 -6.86 5.80
CA PHE A 127 -7.85 -7.47 7.09
C PHE A 127 -8.36 -6.62 8.27
N LEU A 128 -8.12 -5.32 8.26
CA LEU A 128 -8.58 -4.40 9.29
C LEU A 128 -10.11 -4.30 9.34
N TRP A 129 -10.77 -4.34 8.17
CA TRP A 129 -12.23 -4.37 8.08
C TRP A 129 -12.82 -5.66 8.66
N TRP A 130 -12.24 -6.82 8.32
CA TRP A 130 -12.63 -8.10 8.93
C TRP A 130 -12.43 -8.09 10.45
N GLN A 131 -11.31 -7.56 10.92
CA GLN A 131 -11.00 -7.43 12.36
C GLN A 131 -12.08 -6.62 13.10
N ARG A 132 -12.63 -5.56 12.49
CA ARG A 132 -13.76 -4.79 13.05
C ARG A 132 -14.97 -5.69 13.30
N GLY A 133 -15.32 -6.55 12.34
CA GLY A 133 -16.45 -7.47 12.44
C GLY A 133 -16.29 -8.49 13.56
N THR A 134 -15.08 -9.05 13.72
CA THR A 134 -14.80 -10.04 14.79
C THR A 134 -14.86 -9.48 16.21
N ARG A 135 -14.84 -8.15 16.36
CA ARG A 135 -14.91 -7.45 17.65
C ARG A 135 -16.31 -6.93 17.98
N ARG A 136 -17.23 -6.95 17.01
CA ARG A 136 -18.67 -6.79 17.24
C ARG A 136 -19.21 -8.20 17.50
N GLY A 137 -19.35 -8.60 18.77
CA GLY A 137 -20.04 -9.85 19.11
C GLY A 137 -21.49 -9.86 18.60
N PRO A 138 -22.20 -11.00 18.63
CA PRO A 138 -23.61 -11.04 18.26
C PRO A 138 -24.35 -10.00 19.09
N SER A 139 -24.99 -9.06 18.40
CA SER A 139 -25.93 -8.12 19.01
C SER A 139 -27.07 -8.93 19.61
N VAL A 140 -27.09 -9.03 20.94
CA VAL A 140 -28.28 -9.42 21.71
C VAL A 140 -29.22 -8.24 21.75
#